data_AF-A0A1R0H4T0-F1
#
_entry.id   AF-A0A1R0H4T0-F1
#
_cell.length_a   1.000
_cell.length_b   1.000
_cell.length_c   1.000
_cell.angle_alpha   90.00
_cell.angle_beta   90.00
_cell.angle_gamma   90.00
#
_symmetry.space_group_name_H-M   'P 1'
#
loop_
_entity.id
_entity.type
_entity.pdbx_description
1 polymer ?
#
loop_
_entity_poly.entity_id
_entity_poly.type
_entity_poly.pdbx_seq_one_letter_code
_entity_poly.pdbx_strand_id
1 'polypeptide(L)'
;MKEKLQPKKEKNQQKAQREGNSDNKEALLAHQKEKRPQTQDLKANNGKPIPPKNDKGSLQKKRKLPPKPILMNPFVQDFPEISISTLEEIEKNLKIKKDANKALENKFITSESEKSTSKNKRLKGPALIQFQDSGNKAPESSLESFKESELDPVQCPQSKDSLVLGINNTTKALEELLNRLNEHTTSRNKPSKSTSGSEIAEQADQSSKAYSNKDSATPLAIEVEQDISAIFVCSEDVEPKHMISHLAGLVNLVNARKISCSEAGSCTPTLYISLPAGSEQMVSKLVGLKRTSCFAIKPSPISDDFIRFLISQMSDFINYSKLVSGQSAFASLRPMAIKYLHK
;
A
#
# COMPACT_ATOMS: atom_id res chain seq x y z
N MET A 1 -5.37 -59.89 -12.77
CA MET A 1 -6.83 -59.82 -13.03
C MET A 1 -7.18 -58.48 -13.69
N LYS A 2 -8.36 -58.32 -14.30
CA LYS A 2 -8.86 -57.04 -14.85
C LYS A 2 -10.16 -56.65 -14.16
N GLU A 3 -10.09 -55.72 -13.22
CA GLU A 3 -11.25 -55.23 -12.48
C GLU A 3 -11.86 -54.00 -13.17
N LYS A 4 -13.18 -54.00 -13.37
CA LYS A 4 -13.92 -52.93 -14.06
C LYS A 4 -14.76 -52.16 -13.05
N LEU A 5 -14.32 -50.98 -12.63
CA LEU A 5 -15.22 -50.05 -11.95
C LEU A 5 -16.24 -49.50 -12.94
N GLN A 6 -17.52 -49.51 -12.54
CA GLN A 6 -18.62 -48.85 -13.25
C GLN A 6 -18.96 -47.52 -12.55
N PRO A 7 -19.23 -46.42 -13.29
CA PRO A 7 -19.75 -45.20 -12.69
C PRO A 7 -21.22 -45.38 -12.29
N LYS A 8 -21.54 -45.17 -11.01
CA LYS A 8 -22.94 -45.04 -10.57
C LYS A 8 -23.54 -43.77 -11.16
N LYS A 9 -24.74 -43.88 -11.74
CA LYS A 9 -25.57 -42.72 -12.10
C LYS A 9 -26.35 -42.28 -10.87
N GLU A 10 -26.06 -41.09 -10.36
CA GLU A 10 -26.88 -40.44 -9.35
C GLU A 10 -27.99 -39.62 -10.02
N LYS A 11 -29.17 -39.55 -9.39
CA LYS A 11 -30.40 -39.03 -10.00
C LYS A 11 -31.28 -38.37 -8.94
N ASN A 12 -32.01 -37.33 -9.34
CA ASN A 12 -32.92 -36.53 -8.51
C ASN A 12 -32.16 -35.62 -7.52
N GLN A 13 -32.72 -34.51 -7.02
CA GLN A 13 -34.12 -34.05 -7.07
C GLN A 13 -34.26 -32.63 -7.61
N GLN A 14 -35.20 -32.41 -8.52
CA GLN A 14 -35.83 -31.09 -8.73
C GLN A 14 -36.99 -30.97 -7.75
N LYS A 15 -37.16 -29.84 -7.05
CA LYS A 15 -38.37 -29.57 -6.25
C LYS A 15 -38.60 -28.08 -6.01
N ALA A 16 -39.84 -27.63 -6.29
CA ALA A 16 -40.49 -26.37 -5.90
C ALA A 16 -39.67 -25.06 -6.08
N GLN A 17 -40.02 -24.19 -7.03
CA GLN A 17 -41.18 -23.29 -6.97
C GLN A 17 -41.29 -22.48 -5.67
N ARG A 18 -40.87 -21.21 -5.73
CA ARG A 18 -41.43 -20.09 -4.94
C ARG A 18 -41.04 -18.76 -5.59
N GLU A 19 -41.56 -18.52 -6.80
CA GLU A 19 -41.53 -17.20 -7.41
C GLU A 19 -42.47 -16.28 -6.61
N GLY A 20 -41.89 -15.25 -5.98
CA GLY A 20 -42.62 -14.31 -5.13
C GLY A 20 -42.50 -12.89 -5.68
N ASN A 21 -43.64 -12.35 -6.12
CA ASN A 21 -43.92 -10.97 -6.54
C ASN A 21 -42.73 -9.99 -6.56
N SER A 22 -42.23 -9.64 -7.75
CA SER A 22 -41.32 -8.52 -7.97
C SER A 22 -42.02 -7.16 -8.19
N ASP A 23 -43.35 -7.13 -8.27
CA ASP A 23 -44.15 -5.95 -8.58
C ASP A 23 -44.60 -5.18 -7.32
N ASN A 24 -43.68 -4.47 -6.66
CA ASN A 24 -43.96 -3.28 -5.81
C ASN A 24 -42.68 -2.66 -5.19
N LYS A 25 -41.80 -2.06 -6.02
CA LYS A 25 -40.68 -1.22 -5.53
C LYS A 25 -40.45 0.12 -6.24
N GLU A 26 -41.35 0.53 -7.14
CA GLU A 26 -41.26 1.80 -7.89
C GLU A 26 -42.26 2.87 -7.40
N ALA A 27 -42.54 2.92 -6.09
CA ALA A 27 -43.62 3.76 -5.54
C ALA A 27 -43.38 4.41 -4.17
N LEU A 28 -42.13 4.56 -3.69
CA LEU A 28 -41.89 5.16 -2.36
C LEU A 28 -40.62 6.00 -2.17
N LEU A 29 -40.12 6.66 -3.22
CA LEU A 29 -38.95 7.57 -3.15
C LEU A 29 -39.27 9.03 -3.55
N ALA A 30 -40.54 9.43 -3.39
CA ALA A 30 -41.05 10.74 -3.82
C ALA A 30 -41.20 11.79 -2.69
N HIS A 31 -40.74 11.53 -1.46
CA HIS A 31 -40.89 12.45 -0.31
C HIS A 31 -39.64 12.55 0.59
N GLN A 32 -38.55 13.11 0.05
CA GLN A 32 -37.66 13.95 0.84
C GLN A 32 -37.69 15.38 0.28
N LYS A 33 -38.57 16.22 0.84
CA LYS A 33 -38.51 17.66 0.65
C LYS A 33 -37.28 18.20 1.38
N GLU A 34 -36.33 18.73 0.61
CA GLU A 34 -35.12 19.40 1.08
C GLU A 34 -35.50 20.55 2.05
N LYS A 35 -35.44 20.29 3.36
CA LYS A 35 -35.54 21.34 4.39
C LYS A 35 -34.24 22.15 4.39
N ARG A 36 -34.13 23.08 3.44
CA ARG A 36 -33.09 24.12 3.47
C ARG A 36 -33.16 24.84 4.82
N PRO A 37 -32.04 24.99 5.55
CA PRO A 37 -32.02 25.84 6.73
C PRO A 37 -32.32 27.28 6.30
N GLN A 38 -33.28 27.93 6.95
CA GLN A 38 -33.56 29.35 6.73
C GLN A 38 -32.37 30.16 7.21
N THR A 39 -31.59 30.73 6.29
CA THR A 39 -30.63 31.78 6.60
C THR A 39 -31.41 32.96 7.18
N GLN A 40 -31.17 33.31 8.45
CA GLN A 40 -31.88 34.41 9.07
C GLN A 40 -31.34 35.75 8.55
N ASP A 41 -32.19 36.49 7.84
CA ASP A 41 -31.85 37.83 7.35
C ASP A 41 -31.59 38.79 8.52
N LEU A 42 -30.31 39.11 8.75
CA LEU A 42 -29.89 40.18 9.66
C LEU A 42 -30.31 41.52 9.06
N LYS A 43 -31.46 42.02 9.53
CA LYS A 43 -32.10 43.26 9.06
C LYS A 43 -31.26 44.51 9.34
N ALA A 44 -31.52 45.51 8.50
CA ALA A 44 -31.39 46.94 8.77
C ALA A 44 -29.98 47.44 9.14
N ASN A 45 -29.28 47.96 8.14
CA ASN A 45 -28.44 49.14 8.34
C ASN A 45 -28.95 50.27 7.43
N ASN A 46 -29.16 51.47 7.99
CA ASN A 46 -29.98 52.52 7.38
C ASN A 46 -29.19 53.33 6.33
N GLY A 47 -29.01 52.76 5.14
CA GLY A 47 -28.43 53.44 3.99
C GLY A 47 -29.37 54.51 3.41
N LYS A 48 -28.86 55.74 3.24
CA LYS A 48 -29.57 56.84 2.56
C LYS A 48 -30.10 56.41 1.18
N PRO A 49 -31.30 56.86 0.75
CA PRO A 49 -31.75 56.67 -0.63
C PRO A 49 -30.82 57.43 -1.59
N ILE A 50 -30.02 56.69 -2.36
CA ILE A 50 -29.22 57.24 -3.46
C ILE A 50 -30.16 57.50 -4.64
N PRO A 51 -30.17 58.71 -5.23
CA PRO A 51 -31.07 59.01 -6.35
C PRO A 51 -30.75 58.13 -7.56
N PRO A 52 -31.76 57.70 -8.34
CA PRO A 52 -31.55 56.87 -9.51
C PRO A 52 -30.74 57.62 -10.56
N LYS A 53 -29.47 57.25 -10.72
CA LYS A 53 -28.64 57.72 -11.83
C LYS A 53 -29.21 57.12 -13.12
N ASN A 54 -29.67 57.98 -14.02
CA ASN A 54 -30.05 57.62 -15.38
C ASN A 54 -28.79 57.31 -16.22
N ASP A 55 -28.06 56.26 -15.85
CA ASP A 55 -27.02 55.67 -16.69
C ASP A 55 -27.70 55.12 -17.95
N LYS A 56 -27.67 55.92 -19.02
CA LYS A 56 -28.14 55.55 -20.36
C LYS A 56 -27.26 54.40 -20.86
N GLY A 57 -27.70 53.18 -20.56
CA GLY A 57 -26.87 51.98 -20.60
C GLY A 57 -26.14 51.81 -21.92
N SER A 58 -24.83 52.04 -21.92
CA SER A 58 -23.99 51.62 -23.04
C SER A 58 -24.08 50.10 -23.12
N LEU A 59 -24.79 49.60 -24.14
CA LEU A 59 -24.89 48.18 -24.44
C LEU A 59 -23.52 47.67 -24.93
N GLN A 60 -22.60 47.50 -23.98
CA GLN A 60 -21.30 46.89 -24.20
C GLN A 60 -21.55 45.43 -24.60
N LYS A 61 -21.63 45.20 -25.91
CA LYS A 61 -21.77 43.87 -26.52
C LYS A 61 -20.61 43.02 -26.00
N LYS A 62 -20.89 42.16 -25.01
CA LYS A 62 -19.89 41.27 -24.40
C LYS A 62 -19.21 40.50 -25.52
N ARG A 63 -17.91 40.81 -25.76
CA ARG A 63 -17.15 40.21 -26.86
C ARG A 63 -17.04 38.72 -26.60
N LYS A 64 -17.81 37.92 -27.34
CA LYS A 64 -17.69 36.46 -27.32
C LYS A 64 -16.28 36.10 -27.79
N LEU A 65 -15.41 35.71 -26.86
CA LEU A 65 -14.08 35.22 -27.20
C LEU A 65 -14.24 33.88 -27.93
N PRO A 66 -13.53 33.64 -29.05
CA PRO A 66 -13.53 32.33 -29.67
C PRO A 66 -12.89 31.31 -28.71
N PRO A 67 -13.45 30.10 -28.58
CA PRO A 67 -12.89 29.07 -27.70
C PRO A 67 -11.51 28.64 -28.23
N LYS A 68 -10.57 28.40 -27.32
CA LYS A 68 -9.22 27.96 -27.70
C LYS A 68 -9.13 26.43 -27.76
N PRO A 69 -8.67 25.82 -28.86
CA PRO A 69 -8.34 24.40 -28.87
C PRO A 69 -7.15 24.14 -27.94
N ILE A 70 -7.23 23.07 -27.17
CA ILE A 70 -6.18 22.52 -26.32
C ILE A 70 -6.03 21.05 -26.66
N LEU A 71 -4.81 20.64 -27.03
CA LEU A 71 -4.45 19.24 -27.18
C LEU A 71 -4.42 18.59 -25.80
N MET A 72 -5.25 17.57 -25.58
CA MET A 72 -5.20 16.77 -24.36
C MET A 72 -4.10 15.71 -24.46
N ASN A 73 -3.48 15.42 -23.31
CA ASN A 73 -2.62 14.26 -23.16
C ASN A 73 -3.46 12.97 -23.21
N PRO A 74 -3.26 12.05 -24.20
CA PRO A 74 -4.00 10.78 -24.27
C PRO A 74 -3.46 9.71 -23.29
N PHE A 75 -2.39 10.03 -22.56
CA PHE A 75 -1.76 9.21 -21.53
C PHE A 75 -2.21 9.59 -20.10
N VAL A 76 -3.35 10.28 -19.96
CA VAL A 76 -4.08 10.24 -18.68
C VAL A 76 -4.53 8.80 -18.47
N GLN A 77 -4.03 8.18 -17.40
CA GLN A 77 -4.37 6.82 -17.02
C GLN A 77 -5.44 6.88 -15.94
N ASP A 78 -6.67 6.56 -16.31
CA ASP A 78 -7.73 6.32 -15.36
C ASP A 78 -7.44 5.00 -14.62
N PHE A 79 -7.65 5.02 -13.29
CA PHE A 79 -7.43 3.86 -12.42
C PHE A 79 -8.79 3.24 -12.03
N PRO A 80 -8.84 1.92 -11.79
CA PRO A 80 -10.10 1.25 -11.47
C PRO A 80 -10.64 1.77 -10.13
N GLU A 81 -11.92 2.12 -10.12
CA GLU A 81 -12.65 2.41 -8.89
C GLU A 81 -12.78 1.12 -8.07
N ILE A 82 -12.42 1.19 -6.78
CA ILE A 82 -12.58 0.06 -5.86
C ILE A 82 -14.00 0.00 -5.32
N SER A 83 -14.54 -1.22 -5.20
CA SER A 83 -15.85 -1.44 -4.60
C SER A 83 -15.85 -1.11 -3.09
N ILE A 84 -17.01 -0.76 -2.55
CA ILE A 84 -17.17 -0.42 -1.13
C ILE A 84 -16.77 -1.58 -0.22
N SER A 85 -17.09 -2.83 -0.60
CA SER A 85 -16.66 -4.02 0.15
C SER A 85 -15.15 -4.25 0.11
N THR A 86 -14.46 -3.86 -0.98
CA THR A 86 -12.99 -3.80 -1.01
C THR A 86 -12.46 -2.75 -0.04
N LEU A 87 -13.13 -1.59 0.09
CA LEU A 87 -12.75 -0.52 1.03
C LEU A 87 -12.93 -0.93 2.50
N GLU A 88 -14.02 -1.63 2.82
CA GLU A 88 -14.25 -2.21 4.16
C GLU A 88 -13.16 -3.23 4.54
N GLU A 89 -12.76 -4.09 3.60
CA GLU A 89 -11.68 -5.06 3.81
C GLU A 89 -10.30 -4.37 3.90
N ILE A 90 -10.05 -3.27 3.16
CA ILE A 90 -8.87 -2.40 3.34
C ILE A 90 -8.83 -1.85 4.78
N GLU A 91 -9.94 -1.28 5.27
CA GLU A 91 -10.00 -0.71 6.62
C GLU A 91 -9.78 -1.79 7.70
N LYS A 92 -10.37 -2.98 7.51
CA LYS A 92 -10.21 -4.16 8.39
C LYS A 92 -8.76 -4.63 8.47
N ASN A 93 -8.05 -4.76 7.34
CA ASN A 93 -6.65 -5.20 7.34
C ASN A 93 -5.71 -4.13 7.95
N LEU A 94 -6.00 -2.85 7.73
CA LEU A 94 -5.25 -1.76 8.37
C LEU A 94 -5.47 -1.71 9.90
N LYS A 95 -6.68 -2.02 10.41
CA LYS A 95 -6.93 -2.21 11.85
C LYS A 95 -6.07 -3.32 12.43
N ILE A 96 -6.09 -4.51 11.81
CA ILE A 96 -5.30 -5.68 12.23
C ILE A 96 -3.80 -5.34 12.29
N LYS A 97 -3.26 -4.67 11.26
CA LYS A 97 -1.85 -4.23 11.26
C LYS A 97 -1.55 -3.19 12.35
N LYS A 98 -2.45 -2.24 12.62
CA LYS A 98 -2.29 -1.25 13.70
C LYS A 98 -2.21 -1.92 15.07
N ASP A 99 -3.13 -2.84 15.35
CA ASP A 99 -3.24 -3.48 16.66
C ASP A 99 -2.06 -4.45 16.90
N ALA A 100 -1.58 -5.13 15.85
CA ALA A 100 -0.34 -5.90 15.88
C ALA A 100 0.89 -5.01 16.21
N ASN A 101 1.04 -3.87 15.53
CA ASN A 101 2.13 -2.92 15.80
C ASN A 101 2.07 -2.38 17.24
N LYS A 102 0.89 -2.01 17.73
CA LYS A 102 0.69 -1.54 19.11
C LYS A 102 1.02 -2.60 20.15
N ALA A 103 0.70 -3.87 19.88
CA ALA A 103 1.06 -4.99 20.75
C ALA A 103 2.58 -5.21 20.83
N LEU A 104 3.32 -4.99 19.73
CA LEU A 104 4.78 -5.04 19.71
C LEU A 104 5.42 -3.89 20.50
N GLU A 105 4.87 -2.68 20.42
CA GLU A 105 5.38 -1.52 21.16
C GLU A 105 5.19 -1.66 22.67
N ASN A 106 4.01 -2.12 23.12
CA ASN A 106 3.76 -2.39 24.54
C ASN A 106 4.74 -3.42 25.12
N LYS A 107 5.03 -4.51 24.39
CA LYS A 107 5.97 -5.56 24.82
C LYS A 107 7.41 -5.05 24.99
N PHE A 108 7.83 -4.10 24.16
CA PHE A 108 9.18 -3.54 24.25
C PHE A 108 9.34 -2.73 25.54
N ILE A 109 8.38 -1.85 25.84
CA ILE A 109 8.39 -0.99 27.03
C ILE A 109 8.40 -1.80 28.33
N THR A 110 7.67 -2.93 28.39
CA THR A 110 7.71 -3.82 29.57
C THR A 110 9.06 -4.51 29.77
N SER A 111 9.83 -4.74 28.70
CA SER A 111 11.09 -5.50 28.78
C SER A 111 12.30 -4.69 29.29
N GLU A 112 12.24 -3.36 29.25
CA GLU A 112 13.32 -2.48 29.75
C GLU A 112 13.20 -2.13 31.24
N SER A 113 11.99 -2.10 31.81
CA SER A 113 11.78 -1.63 33.19
C SER A 113 12.34 -2.59 34.25
N GLU A 114 12.21 -3.90 34.05
CA GLU A 114 12.50 -4.92 35.06
C GLU A 114 14.02 -5.16 35.30
N LYS A 115 14.89 -4.75 34.38
CA LYS A 115 16.35 -4.97 34.49
C LYS A 115 17.10 -3.90 35.30
N SER A 116 16.40 -2.88 35.83
CA SER A 116 17.02 -1.70 36.44
C SER A 116 17.22 -1.77 37.97
N THR A 117 16.54 -2.67 38.69
CA THR A 117 16.41 -2.62 40.16
C THR A 117 17.45 -3.42 40.96
N SER A 118 18.49 -3.98 40.31
CA SER A 118 19.49 -4.84 40.99
C SER A 118 20.95 -4.44 40.70
N LYS A 119 21.42 -3.37 41.36
CA LYS A 119 22.76 -3.20 41.99
C LYS A 119 23.09 -1.72 42.21
N ASN A 120 22.83 -1.21 43.41
CA ASN A 120 23.67 -0.16 43.99
C ASN A 120 23.64 -0.24 45.52
N LYS A 121 24.59 -0.99 46.10
CA LYS A 121 24.67 -1.27 47.54
C LYS A 121 26.07 -0.97 48.05
N ARG A 122 26.18 0.09 48.87
CA ARG A 122 27.39 0.67 49.50
C ARG A 122 28.37 1.37 48.53
N LEU A 123 28.53 2.67 48.77
CA LEU A 123 29.75 3.20 49.40
C LEU A 123 29.35 4.20 50.50
N LYS A 124 30.28 4.57 51.40
CA LYS A 124 29.97 5.34 52.63
C LYS A 124 30.38 6.81 52.52
N GLY A 125 29.55 7.72 53.05
CA GLY A 125 29.88 9.11 53.40
C GLY A 125 28.99 9.55 54.58
N PRO A 126 29.49 10.28 55.59
CA PRO A 126 28.73 10.60 56.81
C PRO A 126 28.11 12.00 56.82
N ALA A 127 27.27 12.24 57.83
CA ALA A 127 26.61 13.51 58.21
C ALA A 127 25.54 14.03 57.23
N LEU A 128 24.51 14.77 57.68
CA LEU A 128 23.83 14.87 58.99
C LEU A 128 22.59 15.72 58.75
N ILE A 129 21.38 15.21 59.04
CA ILE A 129 20.21 15.97 59.50
C ILE A 129 19.17 14.94 59.95
N GLN A 130 18.55 15.18 61.11
CA GLN A 130 17.48 14.34 61.67
C GLN A 130 16.12 14.87 61.20
N PHE A 131 15.17 13.99 60.93
CA PHE A 131 13.77 14.23 61.27
C PHE A 131 13.03 12.91 61.55
N GLN A 132 12.36 12.88 62.71
CA GLN A 132 11.24 12.01 63.07
C GLN A 132 9.97 12.58 62.40
N ASP A 133 8.83 11.91 62.16
CA ASP A 133 8.38 10.50 62.20
C ASP A 133 7.12 10.41 61.28
N SER A 134 6.43 9.30 60.96
CA SER A 134 6.43 7.89 61.38
C SER A 134 6.00 7.01 60.16
N GLY A 135 5.75 5.69 60.19
CA GLY A 135 5.79 4.70 61.29
C GLY A 135 4.56 3.77 61.38
N ASN A 136 4.08 3.17 60.28
CA ASN A 136 3.01 2.15 60.27
C ASN A 136 3.50 0.78 59.75
N LYS A 137 2.85 -0.32 60.17
CA LYS A 137 3.37 -1.70 60.05
C LYS A 137 2.54 -2.62 59.13
N ALA A 138 3.26 -3.52 58.43
CA ALA A 138 2.85 -4.91 58.13
C ALA A 138 1.62 -5.13 57.21
N PRO A 139 1.38 -6.37 56.71
CA PRO A 139 2.17 -7.61 56.86
C PRO A 139 2.85 -8.10 55.57
N GLU A 140 3.69 -9.11 55.74
CA GLU A 140 4.33 -9.88 54.68
C GLU A 140 3.33 -10.86 54.03
N SER A 141 3.51 -11.16 52.74
CA SER A 141 2.91 -12.32 52.09
C SER A 141 3.99 -13.05 51.28
N SER A 142 4.24 -14.32 51.60
CA SER A 142 5.16 -15.18 50.85
C SER A 142 4.63 -15.45 49.46
N LEU A 143 5.47 -15.28 48.43
CA LEU A 143 5.15 -15.62 47.06
C LEU A 143 6.19 -16.63 46.56
N GLU A 144 5.71 -17.79 46.10
CA GLU A 144 6.55 -18.95 45.80
C GLU A 144 7.39 -18.76 44.54
N SER A 145 8.62 -19.28 44.56
CA SER A 145 9.57 -19.18 43.45
C SER A 145 9.25 -20.19 42.34
N PHE A 146 8.26 -19.85 41.50
CA PHE A 146 8.09 -20.51 40.22
C PHE A 146 9.37 -20.34 39.38
N LYS A 147 10.08 -21.45 39.17
CA LYS A 147 11.18 -21.53 38.21
C LYS A 147 10.59 -21.51 36.80
N GLU A 148 10.41 -20.32 36.27
CA GLU A 148 10.08 -20.12 34.86
C GLU A 148 11.18 -20.78 34.01
N SER A 149 10.78 -21.72 33.15
CA SER A 149 11.71 -22.52 32.36
C SER A 149 12.29 -21.68 31.23
N GLU A 150 13.61 -21.55 31.22
CA GLU A 150 14.42 -20.83 30.23
C GLU A 150 14.28 -21.47 28.84
N LEU A 151 13.18 -21.16 28.16
CA LEU A 151 12.99 -21.37 26.72
C LEU A 151 13.56 -20.15 26.00
N ASP A 152 14.54 -20.37 25.13
CA ASP A 152 15.13 -19.30 24.32
C ASP A 152 14.04 -18.46 23.65
N PRO A 153 14.03 -17.12 23.83
CA PRO A 153 13.01 -16.28 23.25
C PRO A 153 13.17 -16.29 21.74
N VAL A 154 12.30 -17.06 21.07
CA VAL A 154 12.24 -17.16 19.60
C VAL A 154 12.13 -15.75 19.03
N GLN A 155 13.25 -15.23 18.54
CA GLN A 155 13.32 -13.95 17.86
C GLN A 155 12.54 -14.09 16.55
N CYS A 156 11.26 -13.74 16.59
CA CYS A 156 10.42 -13.66 15.41
C CYS A 156 10.67 -12.28 14.79
N PRO A 157 11.40 -12.15 13.67
CA PRO A 157 11.83 -10.87 13.12
C PRO A 157 10.70 -10.24 12.30
N GLN A 158 9.50 -10.12 12.88
CA GLN A 158 8.38 -9.41 12.27
C GLN A 158 8.66 -7.91 12.38
N SER A 159 9.44 -7.43 11.41
CA SER A 159 9.88 -6.04 11.32
C SER A 159 8.70 -5.09 11.23
N LYS A 160 8.89 -3.88 11.76
CA LYS A 160 7.88 -2.80 11.75
C LYS A 160 7.60 -2.25 10.32
N ASP A 161 8.24 -2.82 9.31
CA ASP A 161 8.45 -2.21 7.99
C ASP A 161 7.43 -2.64 6.92
N SER A 162 6.43 -3.45 7.27
CA SER A 162 5.41 -3.95 6.31
C SER A 162 4.42 -2.89 5.80
N LEU A 163 4.53 -1.65 6.30
CA LEU A 163 3.67 -0.51 5.93
C LEU A 163 4.52 0.76 5.81
N VAL A 164 4.59 1.33 4.61
CA VAL A 164 5.28 2.59 4.30
C VAL A 164 4.26 3.72 4.23
N LEU A 165 4.48 4.80 4.96
CA LEU A 165 3.50 5.88 5.17
C LEU A 165 3.98 7.21 4.57
N GLY A 166 3.11 7.86 3.79
CA GLY A 166 3.33 9.19 3.23
C GLY A 166 4.05 9.20 1.87
N ILE A 167 3.62 10.13 1.00
CA ILE A 167 4.04 10.24 -0.42
C ILE A 167 5.56 10.15 -0.59
N ASN A 168 6.34 10.89 0.21
CA ASN A 168 7.80 10.94 0.09
C ASN A 168 8.47 9.58 0.41
N ASN A 169 7.94 8.85 1.40
CA ASN A 169 8.51 7.55 1.78
C ASN A 169 8.11 6.46 0.78
N THR A 170 6.87 6.49 0.29
CA THR A 170 6.41 5.64 -0.83
C THR A 170 7.21 5.90 -2.10
N THR A 171 7.52 7.16 -2.41
CA THR A 171 8.36 7.56 -3.56
C THR A 171 9.78 6.97 -3.42
N LYS A 172 10.45 7.19 -2.27
CA LYS A 172 11.78 6.64 -1.99
C LYS A 172 11.83 5.12 -2.10
N ALA A 173 10.85 4.41 -1.55
CA ALA A 173 10.81 2.96 -1.57
C ALA A 173 10.59 2.41 -3.01
N LEU A 174 9.83 3.12 -3.86
CA LEU A 174 9.72 2.82 -5.29
C LEU A 174 11.04 3.07 -6.03
N GLU A 175 11.74 4.17 -5.74
CA GLU A 175 13.04 4.51 -6.34
C GLU A 175 14.13 3.49 -5.94
N GLU A 176 14.18 3.08 -4.67
CA GLU A 176 15.08 2.04 -4.15
C GLU A 176 14.82 0.67 -4.79
N LEU A 177 13.55 0.30 -4.97
CA LEU A 177 13.15 -0.90 -5.71
C LEU A 177 13.55 -0.82 -7.19
N LEU A 178 13.33 0.32 -7.84
CA LEU A 178 13.70 0.55 -9.24
C LEU A 178 15.21 0.48 -9.47
N ASN A 179 16.01 1.04 -8.54
CA ASN A 179 17.47 1.00 -8.60
C ASN A 179 18.01 -0.43 -8.47
N ARG A 180 17.54 -1.20 -7.47
CA ARG A 180 17.90 -2.63 -7.33
C ARG A 180 17.56 -3.44 -8.60
N LEU A 181 16.39 -3.22 -9.19
CA LEU A 181 16.01 -3.86 -10.46
C LEU A 181 16.95 -3.47 -11.62
N ASN A 182 17.37 -2.21 -11.72
CA ASN A 182 18.33 -1.76 -12.74
C ASN A 182 19.73 -2.38 -12.55
N GLU A 183 20.20 -2.51 -11.30
CA GLU A 183 21.48 -3.13 -10.95
C GLU A 183 21.53 -4.60 -11.41
N HIS A 184 20.47 -5.38 -11.17
CA HIS A 184 20.36 -6.75 -11.68
C HIS A 184 20.46 -6.84 -13.21
N THR A 185 19.77 -5.96 -13.95
CA THR A 185 19.87 -5.94 -15.44
C THR A 185 21.28 -5.56 -15.93
N THR A 186 22.02 -4.77 -15.16
CA THR A 186 23.38 -4.35 -15.50
C THR A 186 24.41 -5.44 -15.19
N SER A 187 24.25 -6.12 -14.04
CA SER A 187 25.13 -7.22 -13.62
C SER A 187 25.08 -8.40 -14.60
N ARG A 188 23.87 -8.79 -15.05
CA ARG A 188 23.66 -9.89 -16.01
C ARG A 188 24.38 -9.67 -17.35
N ASN A 189 24.47 -8.43 -17.80
CA ASN A 189 25.06 -8.06 -19.09
C ASN A 189 26.55 -7.73 -19.02
N LYS A 190 27.17 -7.79 -17.83
CA LYS A 190 28.62 -7.71 -17.71
C LYS A 190 29.17 -9.06 -18.18
N PRO A 191 29.85 -9.15 -19.35
CA PRO A 191 30.40 -10.42 -19.77
C PRO A 191 31.35 -10.90 -18.69
N SER A 192 31.17 -12.13 -18.21
CA SER A 192 32.17 -12.77 -17.39
C SER A 192 33.48 -12.69 -18.17
N LYS A 193 34.51 -12.09 -17.57
CA LYS A 193 35.88 -12.28 -18.07
C LYS A 193 36.19 -13.75 -17.86
N SER A 194 35.84 -14.57 -18.85
CA SER A 194 36.51 -15.84 -19.08
C SER A 194 37.98 -15.52 -19.09
N THR A 195 38.72 -16.05 -18.11
CA THR A 195 40.17 -15.96 -18.08
C THR A 195 40.68 -16.83 -19.21
N SER A 196 40.70 -16.26 -20.42
CA SER A 196 41.29 -16.83 -21.62
C SER A 196 42.80 -16.89 -21.39
N GLY A 197 43.24 -17.95 -20.71
CA GLY A 197 44.64 -18.21 -20.41
C GLY A 197 45.43 -18.31 -21.71
N SER A 198 46.11 -17.23 -22.06
CA SER A 198 47.12 -17.16 -23.11
C SER A 198 48.49 -16.86 -22.51
N GLU A 199 48.75 -17.40 -21.32
CA GLU A 199 50.11 -17.57 -20.82
C GLU A 199 50.67 -18.84 -21.44
N ILE A 200 51.42 -18.67 -22.53
CA ILE A 200 52.18 -19.75 -23.18
C ILE A 200 53.40 -20.02 -22.30
N ALA A 201 53.26 -20.96 -21.37
CA ALA A 201 54.32 -21.46 -20.50
C ALA A 201 54.34 -22.99 -20.54
N GLU A 202 55.12 -23.50 -21.48
CA GLU A 202 55.40 -24.91 -21.72
C GLU A 202 56.14 -25.57 -20.54
N GLN A 203 55.57 -26.61 -19.92
CA GLN A 203 56.22 -27.92 -19.67
C GLN A 203 55.32 -28.93 -18.92
N ALA A 204 55.76 -30.19 -18.94
CA ALA A 204 55.13 -31.36 -18.29
C ALA A 204 55.35 -31.33 -16.74
N ASP A 205 54.77 -32.21 -15.90
CA ASP A 205 54.34 -33.59 -16.18
C ASP A 205 53.27 -34.14 -15.20
N GLN A 206 52.69 -35.28 -15.58
CA GLN A 206 51.82 -36.22 -14.85
C GLN A 206 51.49 -35.98 -13.35
N SER A 207 50.19 -35.85 -13.05
CA SER A 207 49.54 -36.75 -12.08
C SER A 207 48.01 -36.75 -12.23
N SER A 208 47.38 -37.92 -12.16
CA SER A 208 45.94 -38.09 -12.36
C SER A 208 45.15 -37.99 -11.06
N LYS A 209 44.10 -37.13 -11.03
CA LYS A 209 43.07 -37.16 -9.99
C LYS A 209 41.71 -36.75 -10.54
N ALA A 210 40.86 -37.74 -10.78
CA ALA A 210 39.48 -37.54 -11.25
C ALA A 210 38.59 -37.06 -10.09
N TYR A 211 38.39 -35.74 -9.98
CA TYR A 211 37.35 -35.17 -9.12
C TYR A 211 36.15 -34.71 -9.96
N SER A 212 35.07 -35.49 -9.87
CA SER A 212 33.78 -35.19 -10.48
C SER A 212 33.05 -34.10 -9.67
N ASN A 213 33.58 -32.88 -9.71
CA ASN A 213 32.89 -31.70 -9.19
C ASN A 213 31.70 -31.36 -10.08
N LYS A 214 30.60 -32.09 -9.86
CA LYS A 214 29.25 -31.65 -10.23
C LYS A 214 28.82 -30.56 -9.25
N ASP A 215 29.48 -29.42 -9.32
CA ASP A 215 29.03 -28.19 -8.68
C ASP A 215 27.79 -27.72 -9.45
N SER A 216 26.66 -28.38 -9.17
CA SER A 216 25.34 -27.95 -9.61
C SER A 216 25.04 -26.63 -8.89
N ALA A 217 25.48 -25.53 -9.50
CA ALA A 217 25.19 -24.18 -9.06
C ALA A 217 23.67 -23.97 -9.15
N THR A 218 22.97 -24.34 -8.07
CA THR A 218 21.55 -24.06 -7.88
C THR A 218 21.38 -22.58 -8.15
N PRO A 219 20.53 -22.15 -9.11
CA PRO A 219 20.35 -20.75 -9.38
C PRO A 219 19.84 -20.12 -8.09
N LEU A 220 20.66 -19.25 -7.47
CA LEU A 220 20.30 -18.53 -6.26
C LEU A 220 19.06 -17.71 -6.58
N ALA A 221 17.90 -18.19 -6.11
CA ALA A 221 16.67 -17.45 -6.20
C ALA A 221 16.89 -16.17 -5.41
N ILE A 222 16.96 -15.05 -6.12
CA ILE A 222 17.17 -13.74 -5.51
C ILE A 222 15.86 -13.40 -4.81
N GLU A 223 15.79 -13.72 -3.52
CA GLU A 223 14.66 -13.35 -2.68
C GLU A 223 14.69 -11.83 -2.52
N VAL A 224 13.84 -11.15 -3.29
CA VAL A 224 13.64 -9.70 -3.20
C VAL A 224 12.76 -9.44 -1.96
N GLU A 225 13.32 -9.67 -0.77
CA GLU A 225 12.65 -9.64 0.54
C GLU A 225 11.89 -8.33 0.84
N GLN A 226 12.19 -7.26 0.10
CA GLN A 226 11.62 -5.94 0.28
C GLN A 226 11.10 -5.35 -1.03
N ASP A 227 10.17 -6.05 -1.66
CA ASP A 227 9.32 -5.53 -2.74
C ASP A 227 8.16 -4.66 -2.19
N ILE A 228 7.44 -3.95 -3.06
CA ILE A 228 6.19 -3.25 -2.73
C ILE A 228 5.04 -3.95 -3.47
N SER A 229 4.11 -4.54 -2.72
CA SER A 229 3.00 -5.30 -3.29
C SER A 229 1.83 -4.42 -3.73
N ALA A 230 1.48 -3.40 -2.93
CA ALA A 230 0.36 -2.51 -3.23
C ALA A 230 0.58 -1.10 -2.69
N ILE A 231 0.05 -0.10 -3.39
CA ILE A 231 0.11 1.32 -3.05
C ILE A 231 -1.30 1.90 -3.13
N PHE A 232 -1.69 2.63 -2.10
CA PHE A 232 -3.01 3.23 -1.94
C PHE A 232 -2.88 4.75 -1.85
N VAL A 233 -3.69 5.47 -2.63
CA VAL A 233 -3.59 6.93 -2.77
C VAL A 233 -4.97 7.57 -2.68
N CYS A 234 -5.13 8.53 -1.77
CA CYS A 234 -6.38 9.27 -1.55
C CYS A 234 -6.52 10.38 -2.60
N SER A 235 -6.72 10.01 -3.86
CA SER A 235 -6.47 10.91 -5.01
C SER A 235 -7.46 12.08 -5.15
N GLU A 236 -8.61 11.97 -4.47
CA GLU A 236 -9.62 13.03 -4.41
C GLU A 236 -9.39 14.00 -3.23
N ASP A 237 -8.71 13.55 -2.17
CA ASP A 237 -8.42 14.35 -0.96
C ASP A 237 -7.12 15.17 -1.07
N VAL A 238 -6.28 14.91 -2.09
CA VAL A 238 -4.97 15.55 -2.28
C VAL A 238 -5.10 16.77 -3.18
N GLU A 239 -5.02 17.95 -2.57
CA GLU A 239 -4.76 19.21 -3.27
C GLU A 239 -3.33 19.73 -3.00
N PRO A 240 -2.56 20.12 -4.04
CA PRO A 240 -2.86 19.98 -5.46
C PRO A 240 -2.58 18.56 -5.99
N LYS A 241 -3.45 18.06 -6.89
CA LYS A 241 -3.39 16.67 -7.42
C LYS A 241 -2.06 16.26 -8.07
N HIS A 242 -1.22 17.21 -8.49
CA HIS A 242 0.10 16.88 -9.05
C HIS A 242 1.08 16.28 -8.01
N MET A 243 0.83 16.44 -6.70
CA MET A 243 1.67 15.86 -5.64
C MET A 243 1.70 14.33 -5.60
N ILE A 244 0.78 13.66 -6.31
CA ILE A 244 0.66 12.20 -6.35
C ILE A 244 0.71 11.64 -7.78
N SER A 245 0.62 12.47 -8.82
CA SER A 245 0.52 12.01 -10.21
C SER A 245 1.77 11.28 -10.72
N HIS A 246 2.94 11.51 -10.08
CA HIS A 246 4.18 10.81 -10.42
C HIS A 246 4.22 9.36 -9.92
N LEU A 247 3.50 9.04 -8.84
CA LEU A 247 3.50 7.70 -8.24
C LEU A 247 2.99 6.63 -9.22
N ALA A 248 1.97 6.96 -10.02
CA ALA A 248 1.46 6.11 -11.09
C ALA A 248 2.56 5.76 -12.12
N GLY A 249 3.34 6.77 -12.55
CA GLY A 249 4.46 6.58 -13.47
C GLY A 249 5.58 5.71 -12.88
N LEU A 250 5.90 5.91 -11.60
CA LEU A 250 6.91 5.10 -10.90
C LEU A 250 6.47 3.63 -10.74
N VAL A 251 5.20 3.36 -10.42
CA VAL A 251 4.67 2.00 -10.37
C VAL A 251 4.71 1.32 -11.75
N ASN A 252 4.35 2.03 -12.81
CA ASN A 252 4.46 1.51 -14.18
C ASN A 252 5.93 1.17 -14.55
N LEU A 253 6.89 2.02 -14.18
CA LEU A 253 8.32 1.77 -14.40
C LEU A 253 8.85 0.57 -13.60
N VAL A 254 8.48 0.47 -12.32
CA VAL A 254 8.80 -0.70 -11.47
C VAL A 254 8.22 -1.98 -12.07
N ASN A 255 6.96 -1.96 -12.48
CA ASN A 255 6.31 -3.13 -13.10
C ASN A 255 6.95 -3.54 -14.44
N ALA A 256 7.35 -2.59 -15.29
CA ALA A 256 8.07 -2.89 -16.52
C ALA A 256 9.47 -3.51 -16.25
N ARG A 257 10.19 -3.01 -15.24
CA ARG A 257 11.49 -3.58 -14.82
C ARG A 257 11.34 -4.95 -14.17
N LYS A 258 10.33 -5.14 -13.31
CA LYS A 258 9.92 -6.44 -12.75
C LYS A 258 9.71 -7.51 -13.82
N ILE A 259 8.93 -7.19 -14.86
CA ILE A 259 8.71 -8.07 -16.01
C ILE A 259 10.04 -8.37 -16.72
N SER A 260 10.89 -7.35 -16.92
CA SER A 260 12.19 -7.48 -17.60
C SER A 260 13.21 -8.35 -16.83
N CYS A 261 13.12 -8.40 -15.51
CA CYS A 261 14.00 -9.20 -14.65
C CYS A 261 13.49 -10.63 -14.39
N SER A 262 12.22 -10.93 -14.67
CA SER A 262 11.58 -12.19 -14.29
C SER A 262 11.61 -13.24 -15.40
N GLU A 263 12.70 -14.02 -15.44
CA GLU A 263 12.90 -15.09 -16.44
C GLU A 263 11.80 -16.17 -16.40
N ALA A 264 11.23 -16.42 -15.22
CA ALA A 264 10.18 -17.41 -15.00
C ALA A 264 8.74 -16.88 -15.22
N GLY A 265 8.57 -15.60 -15.59
CA GLY A 265 7.26 -14.96 -15.80
C GLY A 265 6.37 -14.84 -14.55
N SER A 266 6.89 -15.19 -13.37
CA SER A 266 6.16 -15.33 -12.11
C SER A 266 6.05 -14.03 -11.28
N CYS A 267 6.49 -12.89 -11.83
CA CYS A 267 6.57 -11.66 -11.05
C CYS A 267 5.20 -11.09 -10.65
N THR A 268 5.06 -10.75 -9.37
CA THR A 268 3.91 -10.06 -8.79
C THR A 268 3.98 -8.56 -9.10
N PRO A 269 2.99 -7.99 -9.82
CA PRO A 269 2.97 -6.56 -10.10
C PRO A 269 2.70 -5.78 -8.81
N THR A 270 3.38 -4.64 -8.65
CA THR A 270 3.01 -3.64 -7.66
C THR A 270 1.67 -3.03 -8.07
N LEU A 271 0.65 -3.16 -7.23
CA LEU A 271 -0.66 -2.57 -7.47
C LEU A 271 -0.65 -1.07 -7.15
N TYR A 272 -1.35 -0.27 -7.96
CA TYR A 272 -1.68 1.12 -7.65
C TYR A 272 -3.20 1.25 -7.54
N ILE A 273 -3.67 1.73 -6.39
CA ILE A 273 -5.08 1.74 -6.00
C ILE A 273 -5.45 3.18 -5.62
N SER A 274 -6.41 3.76 -6.35
CA SER A 274 -7.03 5.03 -5.94
C SER A 274 -8.09 4.74 -4.89
N LEU A 275 -8.07 5.49 -3.78
CA LEU A 275 -9.12 5.49 -2.77
C LEU A 275 -10.11 6.65 -3.06
N PRO A 276 -11.41 6.48 -2.78
CA PRO A 276 -12.43 7.52 -2.98
C PRO A 276 -12.31 8.65 -1.94
N ALA A 277 -12.95 9.80 -2.20
CA ALA A 277 -12.98 10.95 -1.31
C ALA A 277 -13.35 10.62 0.15
N GLY A 278 -12.72 11.33 1.09
CA GLY A 278 -12.82 11.10 2.54
C GLY A 278 -11.88 10.01 3.08
N SER A 279 -11.25 9.22 2.20
CA SER A 279 -10.34 8.14 2.59
C SER A 279 -9.09 8.65 3.30
N GLU A 280 -8.57 9.84 2.98
CA GLU A 280 -7.45 10.41 3.74
C GLU A 280 -7.84 10.54 5.22
N GLN A 281 -9.05 11.02 5.53
CA GLN A 281 -9.45 11.20 6.93
C GLN A 281 -9.61 9.85 7.64
N MET A 282 -10.17 8.84 6.97
CA MET A 282 -10.32 7.48 7.48
C MET A 282 -8.93 6.85 7.76
N VAL A 283 -8.02 6.87 6.79
CA VAL A 283 -6.65 6.33 6.93
C VAL A 283 -5.84 7.13 7.96
N SER A 284 -6.00 8.46 8.03
CA SER A 284 -5.30 9.30 9.03
C SER A 284 -5.71 8.94 10.46
N LYS A 285 -7.03 8.86 10.72
CA LYS A 285 -7.58 8.39 12.01
C LYS A 285 -7.10 6.97 12.34
N LEU A 286 -7.09 6.09 11.34
CA LEU A 286 -6.74 4.70 11.52
C LEU A 286 -5.25 4.51 11.85
N VAL A 287 -4.35 5.15 11.10
CA VAL A 287 -2.90 5.10 11.38
C VAL A 287 -2.52 5.92 12.64
N GLY A 288 -3.31 6.94 12.98
CA GLY A 288 -3.03 7.84 14.12
C GLY A 288 -2.18 9.07 13.76
N LEU A 289 -2.16 9.46 12.49
CA LEU A 289 -1.43 10.62 11.97
C LEU A 289 -2.37 11.77 11.65
N LYS A 290 -1.82 13.00 11.55
CA LYS A 290 -2.60 14.21 11.22
C LYS A 290 -3.14 14.20 9.78
N ARG A 291 -2.37 13.68 8.82
CA ARG A 291 -2.72 13.45 7.41
C ARG A 291 -1.94 12.26 6.87
N THR A 292 -2.61 11.35 6.16
CA THR A 292 -2.03 10.16 5.51
C THR A 292 -2.65 9.98 4.12
N SER A 293 -2.20 10.79 3.16
CA SER A 293 -2.78 10.84 1.80
C SER A 293 -2.32 9.69 0.88
N CYS A 294 -1.26 8.97 1.27
CA CYS A 294 -0.70 7.83 0.56
C CYS A 294 -0.03 6.84 1.53
N PHE A 295 -0.16 5.54 1.26
CA PHE A 295 0.60 4.49 1.94
C PHE A 295 0.87 3.30 1.00
N ALA A 296 1.84 2.46 1.34
CA ALA A 296 2.21 1.27 0.59
C ALA A 296 2.45 0.06 1.51
N ILE A 297 2.17 -1.14 1.01
CA ILE A 297 2.30 -2.42 1.71
C ILE A 297 3.44 -3.21 1.07
N LYS A 298 4.44 -3.59 1.88
CA LYS A 298 5.44 -4.63 1.53
C LYS A 298 4.81 -6.02 1.73
N PRO A 299 5.24 -7.08 1.01
CA PRO A 299 4.76 -8.43 1.26
C PRO A 299 5.12 -8.86 2.69
N SER A 300 4.28 -9.69 3.29
CA SER A 300 4.55 -10.35 4.57
C SER A 300 3.47 -11.41 4.85
N PRO A 301 3.70 -12.40 5.72
CA PRO A 301 2.71 -13.45 6.00
C PRO A 301 1.33 -12.94 6.46
N ILE A 302 1.24 -11.73 7.01
CA ILE A 302 -0.02 -11.06 7.40
C ILE A 302 -0.66 -10.31 6.22
N SER A 303 0.15 -9.86 5.26
CA SER A 303 -0.29 -9.10 4.08
C SER A 303 -0.72 -10.01 2.92
N ASP A 304 -0.11 -11.18 2.77
CA ASP A 304 -0.13 -11.91 1.50
C ASP A 304 -1.52 -12.39 1.08
N ASP A 305 -2.36 -12.83 2.01
CA ASP A 305 -3.75 -13.20 1.69
C ASP A 305 -4.62 -12.00 1.32
N PHE A 306 -4.36 -10.83 1.92
CA PHE A 306 -5.01 -9.57 1.52
C PHE A 306 -4.51 -9.08 0.15
N ILE A 307 -3.22 -9.23 -0.16
CA ILE A 307 -2.67 -8.95 -1.50
C ILE A 307 -3.25 -9.92 -2.54
N ARG A 308 -3.38 -11.22 -2.23
CA ARG A 308 -4.06 -12.22 -3.08
C ARG A 308 -5.53 -11.86 -3.30
N PHE A 309 -6.24 -11.40 -2.27
CA PHE A 309 -7.61 -10.90 -2.39
C PHE A 309 -7.67 -9.73 -3.38
N LEU A 310 -6.83 -8.69 -3.21
CA LEU A 310 -6.78 -7.55 -4.12
C LEU A 310 -6.43 -7.96 -5.55
N ILE A 311 -5.46 -8.87 -5.75
CA ILE A 311 -5.13 -9.42 -7.08
C ILE A 311 -6.32 -10.15 -7.71
N SER A 312 -7.15 -10.85 -6.93
CA SER A 312 -8.36 -11.49 -7.47
C SER A 312 -9.42 -10.48 -7.88
N GLN A 313 -9.68 -9.46 -7.06
CA GLN A 313 -10.64 -8.38 -7.34
C GLN A 313 -10.21 -7.49 -8.53
N MET A 314 -8.90 -7.29 -8.71
CA MET A 314 -8.34 -6.41 -9.75
C MET A 314 -7.81 -7.20 -10.96
N SER A 315 -8.13 -8.49 -11.09
CA SER A 315 -7.55 -9.40 -12.06
C SER A 315 -7.71 -8.93 -13.53
N ASP A 316 -8.89 -8.43 -13.90
CA ASP A 316 -9.13 -7.84 -15.23
C ASP A 316 -8.24 -6.62 -15.52
N PHE A 317 -8.06 -5.74 -14.53
CA PHE A 317 -7.18 -4.56 -14.67
C PHE A 317 -5.70 -4.96 -14.73
N ILE A 318 -5.29 -5.99 -13.98
CA ILE A 318 -3.93 -6.54 -14.05
C ILE A 318 -3.66 -7.14 -15.43
N ASN A 319 -4.64 -7.83 -16.03
CA ASN A 319 -4.53 -8.37 -17.39
C ASN A 319 -4.45 -7.26 -18.44
N TYR A 320 -5.25 -6.19 -18.30
CA TYR A 320 -5.14 -5.00 -19.15
C TYR A 320 -3.77 -4.31 -19.02
N SER A 321 -3.28 -4.14 -17.79
CA SER A 321 -1.96 -3.54 -17.51
C SER A 321 -0.82 -4.35 -18.14
N LYS A 322 -0.85 -5.69 -18.00
CA LYS A 322 0.12 -6.60 -18.65
C LYS A 322 0.11 -6.48 -20.17
N LEU A 323 -1.07 -6.34 -20.80
CA LEU A 323 -1.20 -6.14 -22.25
C LEU A 323 -0.56 -4.81 -22.68
N VAL A 324 -0.77 -3.74 -21.92
CA VAL A 324 -0.21 -2.40 -22.17
C VAL A 324 1.30 -2.33 -21.91
N SER A 325 1.82 -3.08 -20.93
CA SER A 325 3.28 -3.11 -20.63
C SER A 325 4.07 -4.07 -21.53
N GLY A 326 3.44 -5.15 -21.99
CA GLY A 326 4.07 -6.15 -22.85
C GLY A 326 4.12 -5.75 -24.33
N GLN A 327 3.17 -4.94 -24.79
CA GLN A 327 3.28 -4.29 -26.09
C GLN A 327 4.17 -3.05 -25.98
N SER A 328 5.14 -2.93 -26.89
CA SER A 328 5.90 -1.68 -27.08
C SER A 328 4.92 -0.50 -27.18
N ALA A 329 5.17 0.59 -26.44
CA ALA A 329 4.24 1.72 -26.30
C ALA A 329 3.85 2.40 -27.63
N PHE A 330 4.59 2.13 -28.71
CA PHE A 330 4.30 2.58 -30.07
C PHE A 330 3.20 1.77 -30.79
N ALA A 331 2.84 0.57 -30.31
CA ALA A 331 1.86 -0.31 -30.94
C ALA A 331 0.40 0.11 -30.67
N SER A 332 0.14 0.73 -29.51
CA SER A 332 -1.20 1.23 -29.14
C SER A 332 -1.34 2.71 -29.53
N LEU A 333 -1.66 2.97 -30.80
CA LEU A 333 -1.94 4.31 -31.31
C LEU A 333 -3.21 4.90 -30.67
N ARG A 334 -3.07 5.54 -29.51
CA ARG A 334 -4.17 6.28 -28.87
C ARG A 334 -4.52 7.54 -29.68
N PRO A 335 -5.80 7.78 -30.02
CA PRO A 335 -6.19 8.97 -30.76
C PRO A 335 -5.98 10.23 -29.91
N MET A 336 -5.41 11.28 -30.51
CA MET A 336 -5.24 12.58 -29.87
C MET A 336 -6.60 13.28 -29.73
N ALA A 337 -6.98 13.63 -28.50
CA ALA A 337 -8.19 14.39 -28.24
C ALA A 337 -7.89 15.90 -28.19
N ILE A 338 -8.67 16.70 -28.92
CA ILE A 338 -8.64 18.18 -28.82
C ILE A 338 -9.91 18.61 -28.08
N LYS A 339 -9.76 19.31 -26.95
CA LYS A 339 -10.88 19.96 -26.25
C LYS A 339 -10.84 21.46 -26.46
N TYR A 340 -12.00 22.11 -26.40
CA TYR A 340 -12.14 23.54 -26.59
C TYR A 340 -12.36 24.23 -25.24
N LEU A 341 -11.43 25.09 -24.83
CA LEU A 341 -11.54 25.86 -23.60
C LEU A 341 -12.41 27.09 -23.84
N HIS A 342 -13.57 27.13 -23.19
CA HIS A 342 -14.36 28.33 -23.00
C HIS A 342 -13.77 29.15 -21.84
N LYS A 343 -13.78 30.48 -22.00
CA LYS A 343 -13.29 31.47 -21.02
C LYS A 343 -14.45 32.31 -20.50
#